data_AF-A0A0R3S5Y4-F1
#
_entry.id   AF-A0A0R3S5Y4-F1
#
_cell.length_a   1.000
_cell.length_b   1.000
_cell.length_c   1.000
_cell.angle_alpha   90.00
_cell.angle_beta   90.00
_cell.angle_gamma   90.00
#
_symmetry.space_group_name_H-M   'P 1'
#
loop_
_entity.id
_entity.type
_entity.pdbx_description
1 polymer ?
#
loop_
_entity_poly.entity_id
_entity_poly.type
_entity_poly.pdbx_seq_one_letter_code
_entity_poly.pdbx_strand_id
1 'polypeptide(L)'
;NFRKHYATSVIYDETGSVLISYPLSVQNKTRNDPPKIWLLHLSDFYSRRGVRTVVMEPSIKDKKALFCDPFIYQNCVYLFNRFDSTILSVAITGKNRGRTQILNTHPDARFQKPNNKYANRCLFLLRNIILVYCHQRLDKPDEEPQLWILKLKTMTWHRLHLILNHHHPIGLVNFQKSIKEELAYLHGECGRIRCQERVHLYQLSTMQDSVTMVHFILHSFKLMQNKWQKIKLQFVTVLKLNE
;
A
#
# COMPACT_ATOMS: atom_id res chain seq x y z
N ASN A 1 -1.96 -25.71 -18.58
CA ASN A 1 -0.93 -24.66 -18.67
C ASN A 1 -1.37 -23.42 -17.89
N PHE A 2 -1.11 -23.37 -16.58
CA PHE A 2 -1.38 -22.17 -15.77
C PHE A 2 -0.23 -21.19 -15.93
N ARG A 3 -0.34 -20.24 -16.87
CA ARG A 3 0.53 -19.06 -16.91
C ARG A 3 0.45 -18.41 -15.52
N LYS A 4 1.60 -18.28 -14.82
CA LYS A 4 1.68 -17.45 -13.61
C LYS A 4 1.34 -16.04 -14.07
N HIS A 5 0.11 -15.58 -13.86
CA HIS A 5 -0.24 -14.19 -14.05
C HIS A 5 0.46 -13.41 -12.95
N TYR A 6 1.68 -12.92 -13.24
CA TYR A 6 2.24 -11.83 -12.47
C TYR A 6 1.40 -10.59 -12.82
N ALA A 7 0.74 -10.03 -11.82
CA ALA A 7 0.27 -8.66 -11.90
C ALA A 7 1.50 -7.75 -11.82
N THR A 8 1.62 -6.82 -12.76
CA THR A 8 2.62 -5.75 -12.68
C THR A 8 1.92 -4.51 -12.17
N SER A 9 2.45 -3.86 -11.13
CA SER A 9 1.99 -2.54 -10.69
C SER A 9 3.12 -1.54 -10.72
N VAL A 10 2.73 -0.26 -10.77
CA VAL A 10 3.61 0.86 -10.48
C VAL A 10 3.55 1.12 -8.97
N ILE A 11 4.70 1.03 -8.32
CA ILE A 11 4.93 1.53 -6.96
C ILE A 11 5.92 2.70 -7.02
N TYR A 12 6.23 3.28 -5.87
CA TYR A 12 7.13 4.42 -5.77
C TYR A 12 8.16 4.18 -4.65
N ASP A 13 9.39 4.60 -4.90
CA ASP A 13 10.45 4.73 -3.88
C ASP A 13 10.98 6.17 -3.83
N GLU A 14 12.04 6.41 -3.04
CA GLU A 14 12.68 7.72 -2.94
C GLU A 14 13.22 8.28 -4.27
N THR A 15 13.44 7.43 -5.29
CA THR A 15 13.99 7.81 -6.59
C THR A 15 12.92 7.94 -7.68
N GLY A 16 11.71 7.45 -7.45
CA GLY A 16 10.56 7.64 -8.32
C GLY A 16 9.75 6.36 -8.56
N SER A 17 9.11 6.29 -9.73
CA SER A 17 8.25 5.18 -10.12
C SER A 17 9.04 3.90 -10.44
N VAL A 18 8.56 2.79 -9.90
CA VAL A 18 9.13 1.45 -10.11
C VAL A 18 8.02 0.50 -10.54
N LEU A 19 8.20 -0.18 -11.68
CA LEU A 19 7.38 -1.31 -12.05
C LEU A 19 7.85 -2.55 -11.28
N ILE A 20 6.90 -3.24 -10.65
CA ILE A 20 7.18 -4.45 -9.88
C ILE A 20 6.23 -5.58 -10.25
N SER A 21 6.76 -6.80 -10.30
CA SER A 21 5.97 -8.02 -10.47
C SER A 21 5.54 -8.63 -9.13
N TYR A 22 4.24 -8.90 -8.97
CA TYR A 22 3.64 -9.53 -7.80
C TYR A 22 2.29 -10.20 -8.20
N PRO A 23 1.56 -10.93 -7.34
CA PRO A 23 1.99 -11.44 -6.05
C PRO A 23 3.09 -12.49 -6.19
N LEU A 24 3.85 -12.68 -5.12
CA LEU A 24 4.87 -13.71 -5.04
C LEU A 24 4.33 -14.95 -4.33
N SER A 25 4.25 -16.07 -5.04
CA SER A 25 3.88 -17.36 -4.45
C SER A 25 5.10 -18.27 -4.32
N VAL A 26 5.27 -18.84 -3.13
CA VAL A 26 6.32 -19.83 -2.81
C VAL A 26 5.77 -21.27 -2.90
N GLN A 27 4.51 -21.45 -3.33
CA GLN A 27 3.92 -22.78 -3.48
C GLN A 27 4.73 -23.64 -4.46
N ASN A 28 5.17 -24.80 -3.93
CA ASN A 28 5.90 -25.87 -4.60
C ASN A 28 5.62 -25.89 -6.11
N LYS A 29 6.61 -25.48 -6.90
CA LYS A 29 6.66 -25.87 -8.28
C LYS A 29 7.77 -26.89 -8.43
N THR A 30 7.39 -27.98 -9.06
CA THR A 30 8.13 -29.07 -9.68
C THR A 30 9.28 -28.64 -10.62
N ARG A 31 9.80 -27.41 -10.48
CA ARG A 31 10.87 -26.81 -11.27
C ARG A 31 11.85 -26.11 -10.33
N ASN A 32 13.14 -26.37 -10.53
CA ASN A 32 14.29 -25.81 -9.79
C ASN A 32 14.48 -24.29 -9.97
N ASP A 33 13.46 -23.53 -10.39
CA ASP A 33 13.58 -22.09 -10.57
C ASP A 33 13.27 -21.37 -9.25
N PRO A 34 14.25 -20.62 -8.69
CA PRO A 34 13.99 -19.81 -7.52
C PRO A 34 12.95 -18.72 -7.84
N PRO A 35 12.11 -18.34 -6.88
CA PRO A 35 11.17 -17.24 -7.08
C PRO A 35 11.92 -15.92 -7.32
N LYS A 36 11.37 -15.06 -8.17
CA LYS A 36 12.02 -13.81 -8.61
C LYS A 36 11.02 -12.66 -8.51
N ILE A 37 11.54 -11.46 -8.22
CA ILE A 37 10.83 -10.20 -8.38
C ILE A 37 11.55 -9.42 -9.48
N TRP A 38 10.80 -9.00 -10.50
CA TRP A 38 11.30 -8.07 -11.50
C TRP A 38 11.03 -6.65 -11.02
N LEU A 39 12.06 -5.82 -11.06
CA LEU A 39 12.02 -4.40 -10.74
C LEU A 39 12.53 -3.61 -11.93
N LEU A 40 11.78 -2.59 -12.32
CA LEU A 40 12.22 -1.62 -13.33
C LEU A 40 11.89 -0.22 -12.83
N HIS A 41 12.92 0.50 -12.39
CA HIS A 41 12.83 1.96 -12.25
C HIS A 41 12.52 2.56 -13.62
N LEU A 42 11.46 3.38 -13.73
CA LEU A 42 11.09 3.95 -15.02
C LEU A 42 12.16 4.89 -15.57
N SER A 43 12.96 5.51 -14.70
CA SER A 43 14.14 6.28 -15.09
C SER A 43 15.23 5.41 -15.74
N ASP A 44 15.40 4.17 -15.29
CA ASP A 44 16.36 3.22 -15.87
C ASP A 44 16.01 2.91 -17.34
N PHE A 45 14.71 2.83 -17.67
CA PHE A 45 14.23 2.64 -19.05
C PHE A 45 14.74 3.73 -20.00
N TYR A 46 14.64 5.00 -19.61
CA TYR A 46 15.14 6.13 -20.42
C TYR A 46 16.67 6.17 -20.50
N SER A 47 17.36 5.66 -19.48
CA SER A 47 18.82 5.56 -19.47
C SER A 47 19.38 4.29 -20.16
N ARG A 48 18.51 3.50 -20.82
CA ARG A 48 18.83 2.19 -21.43
C ARG A 48 19.42 1.18 -20.44
N ARG A 49 19.22 1.39 -19.14
CA ARG A 49 19.48 0.40 -18.10
C ARG A 49 18.30 -0.56 -18.10
N GLY A 50 18.57 -1.84 -18.37
CA GLY A 50 17.52 -2.86 -18.49
C GLY A 50 16.81 -3.19 -17.18
N VAL A 51 15.81 -4.05 -17.28
CA VAL A 51 15.05 -4.57 -16.12
C VAL A 51 15.99 -5.23 -15.11
N ARG A 52 15.95 -4.78 -13.85
CA ARG A 52 16.71 -5.39 -12.76
C ARG A 52 15.90 -6.57 -12.21
N THR A 53 16.37 -7.78 -12.50
CA THR A 53 15.81 -8.98 -11.88
C THR A 53 16.43 -9.17 -10.50
N VAL A 54 15.61 -9.26 -9.46
CA VAL A 54 16.04 -9.69 -8.13
C VAL A 54 15.63 -11.14 -7.97
N VAL A 55 16.59 -12.03 -8.15
CA VAL A 55 16.42 -13.44 -7.81
C VAL A 55 16.45 -13.53 -6.30
N MET A 56 15.41 -14.11 -5.72
CA MET A 56 15.37 -14.33 -4.28
C MET A 56 15.97 -15.68 -3.96
N GLU A 57 16.60 -15.74 -2.80
CA GLU A 57 16.96 -16.98 -2.14
C GLU A 57 16.05 -17.13 -0.91
N PRO A 58 14.81 -17.60 -1.08
CA PRO A 58 13.93 -17.77 0.05
C PRO A 58 14.40 -18.96 0.87
N SER A 59 14.87 -18.69 2.09
CA SER A 59 14.86 -19.67 3.18
C SER A 59 13.51 -19.67 3.89
N ILE A 60 12.42 -19.48 3.13
CA ILE A 60 11.07 -19.33 3.68
C ILE A 60 10.53 -20.74 3.96
N LYS A 61 10.39 -21.05 5.26
CA LYS A 61 9.85 -22.35 5.71
C LYS A 61 8.38 -22.55 5.31
N ASP A 62 7.63 -21.47 5.11
CA ASP A 62 6.21 -21.51 4.76
C ASP A 62 5.97 -21.73 3.27
N LYS A 63 5.72 -23.00 2.90
CA LYS A 63 5.43 -23.43 1.53
C LYS A 63 4.07 -22.98 1.00
N LYS A 64 3.23 -22.32 1.80
CA LYS A 64 1.90 -21.83 1.38
C LYS A 64 1.79 -20.30 1.33
N ALA A 65 2.87 -19.58 1.63
CA ALA A 65 2.87 -18.12 1.64
C ALA A 65 2.57 -17.52 0.25
N LEU A 66 1.73 -16.48 0.27
CA LEU A 66 1.43 -15.61 -0.86
C LEU A 66 1.73 -14.19 -0.42
N PHE A 67 2.71 -13.55 -1.05
CA PHE A 67 3.13 -12.20 -0.70
C PHE A 67 2.57 -11.18 -1.71
N CYS A 68 1.89 -10.16 -1.19
CA CYS A 68 1.14 -9.16 -1.95
C CYS A 68 1.51 -7.74 -1.50
N ASP A 69 0.87 -6.74 -2.13
CA ASP A 69 0.89 -5.34 -1.72
C ASP A 69 2.32 -4.80 -1.49
N PRO A 70 3.15 -4.76 -2.54
CA PRO A 70 4.56 -4.43 -2.37
C PRO A 70 4.79 -2.94 -2.05
N PHE A 71 5.86 -2.65 -1.32
CA PHE A 71 6.41 -1.30 -1.15
C PHE A 71 7.94 -1.34 -1.09
N ILE A 72 8.60 -0.23 -1.38
CA ILE A 72 10.06 -0.11 -1.27
C ILE A 72 10.39 0.85 -0.13
N TYR A 73 11.33 0.47 0.72
CA TYR A 73 11.84 1.31 1.79
C TYR A 73 13.30 0.96 2.08
N GLN A 74 14.17 1.95 2.19
CA GLN A 74 15.59 1.77 2.56
C GLN A 74 16.29 0.65 1.75
N ASN A 75 16.18 0.70 0.41
CA ASN A 75 16.77 -0.30 -0.48
C ASN A 75 16.31 -1.76 -0.27
N CYS A 76 15.13 -1.95 0.31
CA CYS A 76 14.46 -3.24 0.41
C CYS A 76 13.07 -3.17 -0.22
N VAL A 77 12.68 -4.23 -0.93
CA VAL A 77 11.29 -4.47 -1.28
C VAL A 77 10.65 -5.26 -0.15
N TYR A 78 9.49 -4.80 0.27
CA TYR A 78 8.67 -5.45 1.27
C TYR A 78 7.35 -5.91 0.65
N LEU A 79 6.86 -7.08 1.05
CA LEU A 79 5.56 -7.59 0.63
C LEU A 79 4.83 -8.19 1.83
N PHE A 80 3.54 -7.86 1.97
CA PHE A 80 2.71 -8.43 3.03
C PHE A 80 2.40 -9.88 2.75
N ASN A 81 2.52 -10.75 3.76
CA ASN A 81 1.95 -12.08 3.68
C ASN A 81 0.42 -11.97 3.70
N ARG A 82 -0.23 -12.58 2.72
CA ARG A 82 -1.70 -12.57 2.60
C ARG A 82 -2.37 -13.31 3.75
N PHE A 83 -1.77 -14.40 4.22
CA PHE A 83 -2.43 -15.32 5.15
C PHE A 83 -1.97 -15.15 6.59
N ASP A 84 -0.94 -14.34 6.82
CA ASP A 84 -0.30 -14.18 8.12
C ASP A 84 0.07 -12.71 8.38
N SER A 85 0.40 -12.38 9.61
CA SER A 85 0.80 -11.04 10.02
C SER A 85 2.31 -10.83 9.93
N THR A 86 2.88 -11.31 8.83
CA THR A 86 4.29 -11.23 8.51
C THR A 86 4.51 -10.43 7.23
N ILE A 87 5.69 -9.84 7.10
CA ILE A 87 6.13 -9.12 5.91
C ILE A 87 7.43 -9.77 5.43
N LEU A 88 7.49 -10.10 4.16
CA LEU A 88 8.72 -10.49 3.50
C LEU A 88 9.52 -9.23 3.16
N SER A 89 10.77 -9.17 3.57
CA SER A 89 11.76 -8.16 3.17
C SER A 89 12.79 -8.80 2.23
N VAL A 90 13.11 -8.11 1.15
CA VAL A 90 14.10 -8.53 0.15
C VAL A 90 15.03 -7.37 -0.16
N ALA A 91 16.32 -7.52 0.13
CA ALA A 91 17.31 -6.51 -0.23
C ALA A 91 17.45 -6.40 -1.76
N ILE A 92 17.34 -5.19 -2.31
CA ILE A 92 17.38 -4.98 -3.77
C ILE A 92 18.74 -4.49 -4.29
N THR A 93 19.63 -4.04 -3.39
CA THR A 93 20.97 -3.54 -3.72
C THR A 93 22.02 -4.06 -2.73
N GLY A 94 23.31 -3.79 -3.03
CA GLY A 94 24.44 -4.14 -2.17
C GLY A 94 24.83 -5.62 -2.16
N LYS A 95 25.75 -5.98 -1.25
CA LYS A 95 26.30 -7.35 -1.10
C LYS A 95 25.25 -8.39 -0.68
N ASN A 96 24.16 -7.93 -0.04
CA ASN A 96 23.06 -8.78 0.43
C ASN A 96 21.89 -8.85 -0.58
N ARG A 97 22.05 -8.35 -1.81
CA ARG A 97 20.97 -8.35 -2.81
C ARG A 97 20.36 -9.75 -2.97
N GLY A 98 19.03 -9.83 -2.94
CA GLY A 98 18.29 -11.09 -3.03
C GLY A 98 18.11 -11.82 -1.70
N ARG A 99 18.81 -11.40 -0.64
CA ARG A 99 18.64 -11.94 0.72
C ARG A 99 17.23 -11.63 1.22
N THR A 100 16.57 -12.67 1.74
CA THR A 100 15.20 -12.61 2.24
C THR A 100 15.17 -12.62 3.76
N GLN A 101 14.19 -11.94 4.35
CA GLN A 101 13.88 -11.98 5.78
C GLN A 101 12.36 -11.93 6.00
N ILE A 102 11.85 -12.74 6.92
CA ILE A 102 10.46 -12.65 7.37
C ILE A 102 10.41 -11.81 8.64
N LEU A 103 9.63 -10.74 8.61
CA LEU A 103 9.43 -9.81 9.71
C LEU A 103 8.05 -10.02 10.31
N ASN A 104 7.98 -10.21 11.62
CA ASN A 104 6.70 -10.24 12.33
C ASN A 104 6.17 -8.81 12.48
N THR A 105 4.84 -8.67 12.44
CA THR A 105 4.18 -7.42 12.79
C THR A 105 3.39 -7.58 14.08
N HIS A 106 3.35 -6.50 14.87
CA HIS A 106 2.86 -6.54 16.24
C HIS A 106 1.70 -5.55 16.42
N PRO A 107 0.65 -5.92 17.17
CA PRO A 107 -0.32 -4.94 17.64
C PRO A 107 0.34 -3.92 18.57
N ASP A 108 -0.21 -2.70 18.62
CA ASP A 108 0.08 -1.78 19.73
C ASP A 108 -0.64 -2.26 21.01
N ALA A 109 -0.13 -1.91 22.19
CA ALA A 109 -0.62 -2.43 23.49
C ALA A 109 -2.13 -2.22 23.72
N ARG A 110 -2.73 -1.24 23.02
CA ARG A 110 -4.17 -0.90 23.09
C ARG A 110 -5.00 -1.36 21.89
N PHE A 111 -4.36 -1.74 20.77
CA PHE A 111 -5.05 -1.96 19.49
C PHE A 111 -4.71 -3.30 18.88
N GLN A 112 -5.69 -3.90 18.20
CA GLN A 112 -5.44 -5.08 17.39
C GLN A 112 -4.58 -4.73 16.16
N LYS A 113 -4.27 -5.73 15.34
CA LYS A 113 -3.66 -5.56 14.00
C LYS A 113 -4.75 -5.68 12.93
N PRO A 114 -4.52 -5.24 11.67
CA PRO A 114 -5.46 -5.45 10.59
C PRO A 114 -5.82 -6.93 10.44
N ASN A 115 -7.10 -7.22 10.14
CA ASN A 115 -7.53 -8.59 9.89
C ASN A 115 -6.89 -9.13 8.58
N ASN A 116 -6.29 -10.32 8.62
CA ASN A 116 -5.63 -10.91 7.44
C ASN A 116 -6.61 -11.18 6.27
N LYS A 117 -7.93 -11.21 6.54
CA LYS A 117 -8.97 -11.36 5.51
C LYS A 117 -9.24 -10.09 4.71
N TYR A 118 -8.60 -8.96 5.05
CA TYR A 118 -8.56 -7.79 4.18
C TYR A 118 -7.73 -8.10 2.94
N ALA A 119 -8.45 -8.23 1.83
CA ALA A 119 -7.89 -8.65 0.57
C ALA A 119 -7.27 -7.53 -0.24
N ASN A 120 -7.87 -6.36 -0.14
CA ASN A 120 -7.53 -5.25 -0.98
C ASN A 120 -7.09 -4.13 -0.03
N ARG A 121 -5.81 -3.78 -0.17
CA ARG A 121 -5.13 -2.78 0.64
C ARG A 121 -4.52 -1.78 -0.32
N CYS A 122 -4.70 -0.51 -0.01
CA CYS A 122 -3.95 0.55 -0.64
C CYS A 122 -2.91 1.07 0.35
N LEU A 123 -1.68 1.26 -0.13
CA LEU A 123 -0.54 1.64 0.69
C LEU A 123 -0.09 3.05 0.36
N PHE A 124 0.30 3.80 1.39
CA PHE A 124 0.92 5.10 1.24
C PHE A 124 2.10 5.24 2.20
N LEU A 125 3.31 5.26 1.63
CA LEU A 125 4.56 5.35 2.37
C LEU A 125 4.87 6.80 2.75
N LEU A 126 5.04 7.04 4.05
CA LEU A 126 5.38 8.33 4.63
C LEU A 126 6.63 8.18 5.52
N ARG A 127 7.81 8.45 4.95
CA ARG A 127 9.10 8.31 5.65
C ARG A 127 9.22 6.92 6.30
N ASN A 128 9.10 6.83 7.63
CA ASN A 128 9.25 5.62 8.44
C ASN A 128 7.92 4.96 8.83
N ILE A 129 6.80 5.40 8.28
CA ILE A 129 5.48 4.79 8.50
C ILE A 129 4.79 4.48 7.17
N ILE A 130 3.88 3.51 7.19
CA ILE A 130 2.97 3.23 6.08
C ILE A 130 1.55 3.44 6.55
N LEU A 131 0.81 4.25 5.81
CA LEU A 131 -0.64 4.34 5.92
C LEU A 131 -1.26 3.25 5.05
N VAL A 132 -2.13 2.43 5.63
CA VAL A 132 -2.75 1.28 4.98
C VAL A 132 -4.27 1.45 5.03
N TYR A 133 -4.87 1.62 3.86
CA TYR A 133 -6.32 1.68 3.70
C TYR A 133 -6.85 0.31 3.28
N CYS A 134 -7.46 -0.38 4.23
CA CYS A 134 -8.04 -1.71 4.09
C CYS A 134 -9.48 -1.58 3.62
N HIS A 135 -9.75 -1.75 2.33
CA HIS A 135 -11.01 -1.30 1.72
C HIS A 135 -12.02 -2.39 1.38
N GLN A 136 -11.64 -3.67 1.49
CA GLN A 136 -12.57 -4.77 1.32
C GLN A 136 -12.10 -6.04 2.05
N ARG A 137 -12.99 -6.64 2.84
CA ARG A 137 -12.78 -7.97 3.45
C ARG A 137 -13.42 -9.05 2.59
N LEU A 138 -12.76 -10.21 2.51
CA LEU A 138 -13.31 -11.35 1.77
C LEU A 138 -14.49 -12.02 2.47
N ASP A 139 -14.46 -12.08 3.80
CA ASP A 139 -15.49 -12.76 4.60
C ASP A 139 -16.67 -11.86 4.97
N LYS A 140 -16.46 -10.54 4.93
CA LYS A 140 -17.47 -9.53 5.23
C LYS A 140 -17.36 -8.37 4.22
N PRO A 141 -17.79 -8.58 2.97
CA PRO A 141 -17.64 -7.57 1.90
C PRO A 141 -18.28 -6.22 2.22
N ASP A 142 -19.33 -6.21 3.04
CA ASP A 142 -20.06 -5.01 3.45
C ASP A 142 -19.45 -4.28 4.67
N GLU A 143 -18.39 -4.84 5.27
CA GLU A 143 -17.72 -4.18 6.40
C GLU A 143 -17.01 -2.91 5.95
N GLU A 144 -17.16 -1.84 6.73
CA GLU A 144 -16.55 -0.56 6.38
C GLU A 144 -15.03 -0.63 6.28
N PRO A 145 -14.42 0.18 5.39
CA PRO A 145 -12.98 0.29 5.30
C PRO A 145 -12.33 0.73 6.61
N GLN A 146 -11.09 0.30 6.80
CA GLN A 146 -10.30 0.65 7.97
C GLN A 146 -9.00 1.33 7.54
N LEU A 147 -8.56 2.29 8.35
CA LEU A 147 -7.29 2.98 8.16
C LEU A 147 -6.32 2.61 9.27
N TRP A 148 -5.10 2.25 8.89
CA TRP A 148 -4.09 1.74 9.79
C TRP A 148 -2.73 2.40 9.52
N ILE A 149 -1.93 2.57 10.56
CA ILE A 149 -0.52 2.92 10.46
C ILE A 149 0.32 1.68 10.81
N LEU A 150 1.32 1.38 9.98
CA LEU A 150 2.43 0.50 10.31
C LEU A 150 3.70 1.33 10.53
N LYS A 151 4.26 1.28 11.74
CA LYS A 151 5.58 1.87 12.03
C LYS A 151 6.67 0.92 11.56
N LEU A 152 7.47 1.31 10.56
CA LEU A 152 8.45 0.41 9.92
C LEU A 152 9.63 0.04 10.82
N LYS A 153 10.04 0.94 11.74
CA LYS A 153 11.14 0.68 12.67
C LYS A 153 10.82 -0.43 13.68
N THR A 154 9.56 -0.50 14.11
CA THR A 154 9.12 -1.43 15.18
C THR A 154 8.18 -2.52 14.68
N MET A 155 7.76 -2.45 13.41
CA MET A 155 6.72 -3.28 12.80
C MET A 155 5.42 -3.31 13.61
N THR A 156 5.06 -2.16 14.20
CA THR A 156 3.87 -2.03 15.08
C THR A 156 2.70 -1.38 14.34
N TRP A 157 1.51 -1.97 14.52
CA TRP A 157 0.26 -1.48 13.97
C TRP A 157 -0.46 -0.54 14.94
N HIS A 158 -1.01 0.54 14.41
CA HIS A 158 -1.94 1.43 15.12
C HIS A 158 -3.19 1.64 14.26
N ARG A 159 -4.37 1.47 14.85
CA ARG A 159 -5.63 1.77 14.16
C ARG A 159 -5.87 3.29 14.18
N LEU A 160 -6.32 3.83 13.05
CA LEU A 160 -6.83 5.18 12.97
C LEU A 160 -8.36 5.17 12.88
N HIS A 161 -9.00 6.19 13.44
CA HIS A 161 -10.42 6.40 13.23
C HIS A 161 -10.62 7.10 11.88
N LEU A 162 -11.11 6.33 10.91
CA LEU A 162 -11.41 6.83 9.58
C LEU A 162 -12.76 7.55 9.61
N ILE A 163 -12.76 8.86 9.39
CA ILE A 163 -14.00 9.62 9.16
C ILE A 163 -13.89 10.32 7.81
N LEU A 164 -14.74 9.89 6.89
CA LEU A 164 -14.90 10.54 5.60
C LEU A 164 -16.18 11.37 5.65
N ASN A 165 -16.15 12.56 5.08
CA ASN A 165 -17.33 13.43 5.03
C ASN A 165 -18.43 12.92 4.08
N HIS A 166 -18.18 11.84 3.33
CA HIS A 166 -19.16 11.24 2.43
C HIS A 166 -19.09 9.70 2.44
N HIS A 167 -18.90 9.06 1.28
CA HIS A 167 -18.91 7.61 1.14
C HIS A 167 -17.51 7.03 1.07
N HIS A 168 -17.34 5.84 1.65
CA HIS A 168 -16.08 5.11 1.58
C HIS A 168 -15.79 4.60 0.16
N PRO A 169 -14.63 4.91 -0.42
CA PRO A 169 -14.19 4.29 -1.66
C PRO A 169 -13.80 2.83 -1.39
N ILE A 170 -14.26 1.91 -2.23
CA ILE A 170 -13.98 0.47 -2.10
C ILE A 170 -13.48 -0.17 -3.40
N GLY A 171 -13.77 0.44 -4.56
CA GLY A 171 -13.28 -0.01 -5.88
C GLY A 171 -12.15 0.87 -6.40
N LEU A 172 -11.21 0.29 -7.15
CA LEU A 172 -10.06 1.00 -7.76
C LEU A 172 -9.41 2.04 -6.85
N VAL A 173 -9.23 1.68 -5.58
CA VAL A 173 -8.75 2.61 -4.56
C VAL A 173 -7.26 2.83 -4.69
N ASN A 174 -6.83 4.10 -4.69
CA ASN A 174 -5.42 4.44 -4.74
C ASN A 174 -5.07 5.68 -3.91
N PHE A 175 -3.86 5.70 -3.39
CA PHE A 175 -3.24 6.88 -2.81
C PHE A 175 -2.34 7.56 -3.84
N GLN A 176 -2.36 8.89 -3.86
CA GLN A 176 -1.49 9.70 -4.71
C GLN A 176 -0.82 10.79 -3.86
N LYS A 177 0.49 10.93 -3.97
CA LYS A 177 1.23 12.00 -3.29
C LYS A 177 1.26 13.25 -4.15
N SER A 178 1.07 14.43 -3.56
CA SER A 178 1.42 15.68 -4.24
C SER A 178 2.95 15.78 -4.38
N ILE A 179 3.42 16.24 -5.55
CA ILE A 179 4.84 16.44 -5.82
C ILE A 179 5.35 17.73 -5.15
N LYS A 180 4.47 18.73 -5.01
CA LYS A 180 4.85 20.10 -4.60
C LYS A 180 4.43 20.45 -3.18
N GLU A 181 3.49 19.71 -2.61
CA GLU A 181 2.85 20.05 -1.35
C GLU A 181 2.94 18.87 -0.38
N GLU A 182 2.86 19.15 0.91
CA GLU A 182 2.75 18.13 1.95
C GLU A 182 1.32 17.58 2.02
N LEU A 183 0.83 17.11 0.87
CA LEU A 183 -0.49 16.55 0.70
C LEU A 183 -0.42 15.19 0.01
N ALA A 184 -1.41 14.38 0.32
CA ALA A 184 -1.74 13.15 -0.36
C ALA A 184 -3.24 13.12 -0.65
N TYR A 185 -3.62 12.26 -1.57
CA TYR A 185 -4.99 12.08 -1.98
C TYR A 185 -5.36 10.61 -1.93
N LEU A 186 -6.52 10.28 -1.38
CA LEU A 186 -7.15 8.98 -1.50
C LEU A 186 -8.26 9.12 -2.55
N HIS A 187 -8.24 8.29 -3.58
CA HIS A 187 -9.32 8.26 -4.54
C HIS A 187 -9.80 6.84 -4.79
N GLY A 188 -11.04 6.70 -5.24
CA GLY A 188 -11.58 5.40 -5.62
C GLY A 188 -13.06 5.46 -5.93
N GLU A 189 -13.57 4.35 -6.46
CA GLU A 189 -14.98 4.14 -6.77
C GLU A 189 -15.78 3.91 -5.50
N CYS A 190 -16.98 4.50 -5.48
CA CYS A 190 -17.95 4.33 -4.43
C CYS A 190 -18.49 2.91 -4.41
N GLY A 191 -18.61 2.33 -3.21
CA GLY A 191 -19.26 1.03 -3.04
C GLY A 191 -20.78 1.05 -3.11
N ARG A 192 -21.40 2.23 -3.07
CA ARG A 192 -22.87 2.35 -3.02
C ARG A 192 -23.45 2.32 -4.43
N ILE A 193 -24.32 1.33 -4.67
CA ILE A 193 -25.01 1.07 -5.96
C ILE A 193 -25.68 2.33 -6.53
N ARG A 194 -26.19 3.23 -5.67
CA ARG A 194 -26.94 4.43 -6.07
C ARG A 194 -26.21 5.75 -5.79
N CYS A 195 -24.90 5.74 -5.62
CA CYS A 195 -24.12 6.98 -5.50
C CYS A 195 -24.08 7.73 -6.84
N GLN A 196 -24.53 8.98 -6.87
CA GLN A 196 -24.53 9.79 -8.09
C GLN A 196 -23.13 10.17 -8.56
N GLU A 197 -22.17 10.31 -7.64
CA GLU A 197 -20.81 10.76 -7.94
C GLU A 197 -19.91 9.64 -8.48
N ARG A 198 -20.20 8.38 -8.14
CA ARG A 198 -19.49 7.14 -8.51
C ARG A 198 -18.02 7.04 -8.09
N VAL A 199 -17.29 8.16 -8.00
CA VAL A 199 -15.88 8.25 -7.61
C VAL A 199 -15.74 9.36 -6.56
N HIS A 200 -14.92 9.09 -5.56
CA HIS A 200 -14.63 10.03 -4.48
C HIS A 200 -13.14 10.37 -4.46
N LEU A 201 -12.82 11.63 -4.20
CA LEU A 201 -11.46 12.14 -4.05
C LEU A 201 -11.34 12.85 -2.72
N TYR A 202 -10.40 12.39 -1.91
CA TYR A 202 -10.18 12.77 -0.54
C TYR A 202 -8.78 13.33 -0.37
N GLN A 203 -8.63 14.50 0.26
CA GLN A 203 -7.33 15.10 0.53
C GLN A 203 -6.84 14.82 1.95
N LEU A 204 -5.54 14.61 2.10
CA LEU A 204 -4.85 14.29 3.33
C LEU A 204 -3.58 15.17 3.46
N SER A 205 -3.46 16.01 4.49
CA SER A 205 -2.18 16.57 4.97
C SER A 205 -1.17 15.48 5.36
N THR A 206 0.08 15.64 4.93
CA THR A 206 1.20 14.78 5.32
C THR A 206 2.15 15.45 6.31
N MET A 207 1.81 16.65 6.81
CA MET A 207 2.60 17.36 7.82
C MET A 207 2.70 16.51 9.09
N GLN A 208 3.94 16.19 9.49
CA GLN A 208 4.24 15.36 10.66
C GLN A 208 4.55 16.24 11.88
N ASP A 209 3.53 16.86 12.47
CA ASP A 209 3.69 17.43 13.82
C ASP A 209 3.31 16.37 14.85
N SER A 210 4.32 15.56 15.16
CA SER A 210 4.33 14.47 16.14
C SER A 210 3.50 13.22 15.77
N VAL A 211 4.08 12.06 16.05
CA VAL A 211 3.58 10.68 15.82
C VAL A 211 2.25 10.38 16.56
N THR A 212 1.60 11.41 17.08
CA THR A 212 0.38 11.33 17.88
C THR A 212 -0.76 12.20 17.35
N MET A 213 -0.56 13.08 16.37
CA MET A 213 -1.67 13.83 15.76
C MET A 213 -1.39 14.06 14.28
N VAL A 214 -1.90 13.17 13.43
CA VAL A 214 -2.06 13.55 12.02
C VAL A 214 -3.35 14.36 11.94
N HIS A 215 -3.24 15.68 12.14
CA HIS A 215 -4.33 16.62 11.87
C HIS A 215 -4.45 16.81 10.36
N PHE A 216 -5.53 16.32 9.78
CA PHE A 216 -5.88 16.61 8.40
C PHE A 216 -6.75 17.86 8.38
N ILE A 217 -6.12 19.04 8.23
CA ILE A 217 -6.81 20.33 8.06
C ILE A 217 -6.93 20.62 6.55
N LEU A 218 -8.11 21.08 6.13
CA LEU A 218 -8.49 21.23 4.73
C LEU A 218 -8.48 22.70 4.29
N HIS A 219 -7.90 22.97 3.12
CA HIS A 219 -8.10 24.19 2.35
C HIS A 219 -8.94 23.90 1.11
N SER A 220 -9.92 24.75 0.81
CA SER A 220 -10.75 24.65 -0.38
C SER A 220 -10.04 25.24 -1.60
N PHE A 221 -9.90 24.46 -2.68
CA PHE A 221 -9.65 25.00 -4.03
C PHE A 221 -10.81 24.64 -4.96
N LYS A 222 -11.32 25.66 -5.65
CA LYS A 222 -12.36 25.55 -6.67
C LYS A 222 -11.68 25.68 -8.03
N LEU A 223 -11.48 24.58 -8.75
CA LEU A 223 -11.02 24.62 -10.14
C LEU A 223 -12.18 24.27 -11.07
N MET A 224 -12.58 25.25 -11.90
CA MET A 224 -13.57 25.06 -12.95
C MET A 224 -12.92 24.43 -14.20
N GLN A 225 -13.49 23.28 -14.56
CA GLN A 225 -13.75 22.72 -15.89
C GLN A 225 -12.95 23.24 -17.09
N ASN A 226 -12.35 22.28 -17.80
CA ASN A 226 -12.92 21.92 -19.10
C ASN A 226 -12.93 20.40 -19.30
N LYS A 227 -14.11 19.85 -19.58
CA LYS A 227 -14.41 18.49 -20.08
C LYS A 227 -14.17 17.25 -19.21
N TRP A 228 -13.95 17.36 -17.90
CA TRP A 228 -14.15 16.23 -16.98
C TRP A 228 -15.34 16.53 -16.07
N GLN A 229 -16.28 15.58 -16.03
CA GLN A 229 -17.51 15.64 -15.22
C GLN A 229 -17.20 16.04 -13.78
N LYS A 230 -18.12 16.79 -13.15
CA LYS A 230 -18.03 17.35 -11.78
C LYS A 230 -17.34 16.42 -10.76
N ILE A 231 -16.02 16.55 -10.58
CA ILE A 231 -15.32 15.98 -9.42
C ILE A 231 -15.47 17.00 -8.30
N LYS A 232 -16.31 16.71 -7.30
CA LYS A 232 -16.30 17.46 -6.04
C LYS A 232 -15.16 16.90 -5.19
N LEU A 233 -14.22 17.75 -4.78
CA LEU A 233 -13.27 17.38 -3.72
C LEU A 233 -14.06 17.11 -2.43
N GLN A 234 -13.73 15.99 -1.79
CA GLN A 234 -14.31 15.55 -0.53
C GLN A 234 -13.24 15.50 0.56
N PHE A 235 -13.68 15.66 1.79
CA PHE A 235 -12.86 16.08 2.92
C PHE A 235 -12.64 14.87 3.84
N VAL A 236 -11.40 14.58 4.23
CA VAL A 236 -11.08 13.57 5.26
C VAL A 236 -10.89 14.26 6.58
N THR A 237 -11.55 13.79 7.62
CA THR A 237 -11.19 14.13 9.00
C THR A 237 -10.74 12.83 9.66
N VAL A 238 -9.48 12.71 10.06
CA VAL A 238 -9.08 11.58 10.93
C VAL A 238 -9.08 12.11 12.35
N LEU A 239 -10.03 11.65 13.16
CA LEU A 239 -10.03 11.96 14.58
C LEU A 239 -9.07 11.02 15.31
N LYS A 240 -8.27 11.58 16.21
CA LYS A 240 -7.39 10.80 17.08
C LYS A 240 -8.22 10.09 18.16
N LEU A 241 -7.62 8.99 18.62
CA LEU A 241 -7.80 8.31 19.90
C LEU A 241 -8.36 9.22 21.01
N ASN A 242 -9.45 8.77 21.64
CA ASN A 242 -9.76 9.17 23.02
C ASN A 242 -8.51 8.88 23.87
N GLU A 243 -8.06 9.89 24.60
CA GLU A 243 -7.06 9.75 25.66
C GLU A 243 -7.57 8.82 26.77
#